data_AF-A0A834ICH7-F1
#
_entry.id   AF-A0A834ICH7-F1
#
_cell.length_a   1.000
_cell.length_b   1.000
_cell.length_c   1.000
_cell.angle_alpha   90.00
_cell.angle_beta   90.00
_cell.angle_gamma   90.00
#
_symmetry.space_group_name_H-M   'P 1'
#
loop_
_entity.id
_entity.type
_entity.pdbx_description
1 polymer ?
#
loop_
_entity_poly.entity_id
_entity_poly.type
_entity_poly.pdbx_seq_one_letter_code
_entity_poly.pdbx_strand_id
1 'polypeptide(L)'
;MDQKQFRVLILHYFLIGKNTVQAKQWLEKYYRDLVPSETTIKRWFADFKRGRRDTDDAERNGRPNEVVAPENIEKIRKIVLNDRKARISKERVDFILYELLTLTKLCSKWVPRLFTVDQKQERVDDSEQCLAIFKRNQPTGMFMSICDSV
;
A
#
# COMPACT_ATOMS: atom_id res chain seq x y z
N MET A 1 23.21 14.31 16.24
CA MET A 1 22.27 15.43 16.11
C MET A 1 21.58 15.29 14.77
N ASP A 2 20.25 15.28 14.77
CA ASP A 2 19.44 15.22 13.56
C ASP A 2 19.32 16.61 12.89
N GLN A 3 19.04 16.65 11.59
CA GLN A 3 18.88 17.89 10.83
C GLN A 3 17.76 18.77 11.39
N LYS A 4 16.68 18.16 11.90
CA LYS A 4 15.59 18.90 12.55
C LYS A 4 16.06 19.64 13.80
N GLN A 5 16.92 18.98 14.60
CA GLN A 5 17.43 19.57 15.85
C GLN A 5 18.30 20.80 15.57
N PHE A 6 19.09 20.79 14.49
CA PHE A 6 19.85 21.98 14.09
C PHE A 6 18.95 23.15 13.68
N ARG A 7 17.80 22.91 13.04
CA ARG A 7 16.87 23.99 12.67
C ARG A 7 16.29 24.68 13.90
N VAL A 8 15.98 23.93 14.94
CA VAL A 8 15.53 24.46 16.24
C VAL A 8 16.61 25.33 16.88
N LEU A 9 17.87 24.88 16.86
CA LEU A 9 18.99 25.68 17.37
C LEU A 9 19.20 26.97 16.55
N ILE A 10 19.13 26.89 15.22
CA ILE A 10 19.24 28.06 14.34
C ILE A 10 18.09 29.05 14.64
N LEU A 11 16.87 28.56 14.86
CA LEU A 11 15.72 29.38 15.26
C LEU A 11 15.98 30.06 16.60
N HIS A 12 16.50 29.33 17.59
CA HIS A 12 16.84 29.89 18.90
C HIS A 12 17.87 31.03 18.80
N TYR A 13 18.96 30.85 18.04
CA TYR A 13 19.96 31.90 17.84
C TYR A 13 19.40 33.12 17.08
N PHE A 14 18.49 32.89 16.13
CA PHE A 14 17.78 33.97 15.45
C PHE A 14 16.91 34.78 16.43
N LEU A 15 16.15 34.11 17.32
CA LEU A 15 15.29 34.76 18.31
C LEU A 15 16.08 35.55 19.36
N ILE A 16 17.29 35.11 19.70
CA ILE A 16 18.22 35.84 20.58
C ILE A 16 18.86 37.06 19.87
N GLY A 17 18.63 37.23 18.57
CA GLY A 17 19.14 38.37 17.80
C GLY A 17 20.60 38.22 17.38
N LYS A 18 21.14 36.99 17.35
CA LYS A 18 22.48 36.74 16.80
C LYS A 18 22.48 36.84 15.28
N ASN A 19 23.62 37.19 14.70
CA ASN A 19 23.78 37.14 13.24
C ASN A 19 24.18 35.72 12.78
N THR A 20 24.14 35.46 11.46
CA THR A 20 24.45 34.14 10.89
C THR A 20 25.88 33.68 11.17
N VAL A 21 26.83 34.61 11.25
CA VAL A 21 28.25 34.33 11.50
C VAL A 21 28.45 33.87 12.94
N GLN A 22 27.87 34.59 13.89
CA GLN A 22 27.86 34.24 15.30
C GLN A 22 27.17 32.89 15.50
N ALA A 23 25.98 32.69 14.93
CA ALA A 23 25.27 31.41 15.02
C ALA A 23 26.11 30.24 14.51
N LYS A 24 26.81 30.40 13.37
CA LYS A 24 27.74 29.39 12.83
C LYS A 24 28.90 29.11 13.79
N GLN A 25 29.57 30.14 14.31
CA GLN A 25 30.67 29.98 15.26
C GLN A 25 30.24 29.26 16.54
N TRP A 26 29.05 29.58 17.07
CA TRP A 26 28.48 28.88 18.21
C TRP A 26 28.19 27.41 17.86
N LEU A 27 27.58 27.12 16.71
CA LEU A 27 27.33 25.75 16.30
C LEU A 27 28.63 24.96 16.12
N GLU A 28 29.66 25.53 15.48
CA GLU A 28 30.99 24.91 15.30
C GLU A 28 31.68 24.63 16.63
N LYS A 29 31.59 25.57 17.59
CA LYS A 29 32.19 25.41 18.92
C LYS A 29 31.64 24.20 19.69
N TYR A 30 30.34 23.93 19.59
CA TYR A 30 29.70 22.87 20.38
C TYR A 30 29.50 21.55 19.61
N TYR A 31 29.34 21.60 18.28
CA TYR A 31 28.95 20.45 17.46
C TYR A 31 29.96 20.07 16.36
N ARG A 32 31.07 20.81 16.22
CA ARG A 32 32.19 20.55 15.28
C ARG A 32 31.73 20.22 13.85
N ASP A 33 31.99 18.99 13.39
CA ASP A 33 31.83 18.57 11.98
C ASP A 33 30.38 18.23 11.62
N LEU A 34 29.48 18.16 12.60
CA LEU A 34 28.05 17.89 12.37
C LEU A 34 27.26 19.15 12.00
N VAL A 35 27.92 20.30 11.90
CA VAL A 35 27.28 21.60 11.72
C VAL A 35 26.76 21.75 10.29
N PRO A 36 25.52 22.28 10.12
CA PRO A 36 25.00 22.59 8.81
C PRO A 36 25.89 23.57 8.05
N SER A 37 25.91 23.44 6.72
CA SER A 37 26.64 24.39 5.86
C SER A 37 26.20 25.84 6.12
N GLU A 38 27.12 26.78 5.90
CA GLU A 38 26.82 28.21 6.04
C GLU A 38 25.64 28.65 5.15
N THR A 39 25.51 28.05 3.97
CA THR A 39 24.38 28.27 3.05
C THR A 39 23.05 27.84 3.66
N THR A 40 23.03 26.72 4.39
CA THR A 40 21.84 26.21 5.09
C THR A 40 21.44 27.16 6.22
N ILE A 41 22.42 27.62 7.02
CA ILE A 41 22.17 28.58 8.11
C ILE A 41 21.61 29.89 7.56
N LYS A 42 22.21 30.46 6.50
CA LYS A 42 21.74 31.69 5.86
C LYS A 42 20.32 31.54 5.31
N ARG A 43 20.00 30.41 4.67
CA ARG A 43 18.67 30.12 4.15
C ARG A 43 17.62 30.12 5.25
N TRP A 44 17.85 29.40 6.35
CA TRP A 44 16.93 29.37 7.49
C TRP A 44 16.75 30.75 8.13
N PHE A 45 17.83 31.52 8.31
CA PHE A 45 17.74 32.89 8.78
C PHE A 45 16.91 33.79 7.87
N ALA A 46 17.01 33.62 6.54
CA ALA A 46 16.18 34.35 5.59
C ALA A 46 14.70 33.95 5.70
N ASP A 47 14.41 32.66 5.84
CA ASP A 47 13.05 32.16 6.03
C ASP A 47 12.43 32.67 7.34
N PHE A 48 13.22 32.73 8.43
CA PHE A 48 12.77 33.28 9.71
C PHE A 48 12.52 34.79 9.64
N LYS A 49 13.35 35.54 8.91
CA LYS A 49 13.09 36.97 8.60
C LYS A 49 11.79 37.17 7.80
N ARG A 50 11.41 36.20 6.96
CA ARG A 50 10.15 36.20 6.20
C ARG A 50 8.93 35.79 7.05
N GLY A 51 9.11 35.55 8.34
CA GLY A 51 8.03 35.25 9.28
C GLY A 51 7.74 33.76 9.48
N ARG A 52 8.50 32.86 8.84
CA ARG A 52 8.40 31.42 9.11
C ARG A 52 8.89 31.15 10.54
N ARG A 53 8.14 30.37 11.32
CA ARG A 53 8.56 29.89 12.65
C ARG A 53 8.62 28.37 12.77
N ASP A 54 8.06 27.68 11.79
CA ASP A 54 8.08 26.23 11.72
C ASP A 54 9.45 25.72 11.23
N THR A 55 9.97 24.70 11.91
CA THR A 55 11.24 24.02 11.61
C THR A 55 11.05 22.73 10.81
N ASP A 56 9.81 22.28 10.62
CA ASP A 56 9.51 21.11 9.81
C ASP A 56 9.70 21.38 8.31
N ASP A 57 9.92 20.31 7.56
CA ASP A 57 9.95 20.38 6.10
C ASP A 57 8.55 20.70 5.59
N ALA A 58 8.47 21.64 4.64
CA ALA A 58 7.22 21.82 3.89
C ALA A 58 6.89 20.52 3.15
N GLU A 59 5.60 20.27 2.93
CA GLU A 59 5.16 19.16 2.09
C GLU A 59 5.95 19.18 0.78
N ARG A 60 6.71 18.10 0.56
CA ARG A 60 7.45 17.95 -0.69
C ARG A 60 6.44 17.52 -1.72
N ASN A 61 6.22 18.36 -2.74
CA ASN A 61 5.62 17.91 -3.98
C ASN A 61 6.55 16.84 -4.55
N GLY A 62 6.26 15.57 -4.23
CA GLY A 62 6.94 14.43 -4.82
C GLY A 62 6.65 14.36 -6.31
N ARG A 63 7.33 13.44 -7.01
CA ARG A 63 6.94 13.09 -8.37
C ARG A 63 5.46 12.67 -8.33
N PRO A 64 4.56 13.28 -9.12
CA PRO A 64 3.18 12.83 -9.19
C PRO A 64 3.20 11.35 -9.54
N ASN A 65 2.47 10.54 -8.76
CA ASN A 65 2.31 9.13 -9.07
C ASN A 65 1.47 9.02 -10.35
N GLU A 66 2.12 9.14 -11.51
CA GLU A 66 1.51 8.99 -12.85
C GLU A 66 0.68 7.70 -12.94
N VAL A 67 1.04 6.68 -12.15
CA VAL A 67 0.35 5.38 -12.10
C VAL A 67 -0.98 5.41 -11.33
N VAL A 68 -1.20 6.38 -10.43
CA VAL A 68 -2.44 6.51 -9.62
C VAL A 68 -3.46 7.42 -10.30
N ALA A 69 -3.18 7.90 -11.52
CA ALA A 69 -4.19 8.57 -12.33
C ALA A 69 -5.42 7.67 -12.50
N PRO A 70 -6.66 8.21 -12.38
CA PRO A 70 -7.89 7.41 -12.45
C PRO A 70 -7.99 6.63 -13.76
N GLU A 71 -7.47 7.17 -14.85
CA GLU A 71 -7.41 6.52 -16.16
C GLU A 71 -6.56 5.24 -16.15
N ASN A 72 -5.43 5.25 -15.43
CA ASN A 72 -4.53 4.10 -15.35
C ASN A 72 -5.10 3.02 -14.43
N ILE A 73 -5.79 3.42 -13.35
CA ILE A 73 -6.55 2.51 -12.48
C ILE A 73 -7.64 1.80 -13.30
N GLU A 74 -8.38 2.53 -14.12
CA GLU A 74 -9.45 1.96 -14.94
C GLU A 74 -8.92 1.01 -16.04
N LYS A 75 -7.77 1.32 -16.65
CA LYS A 75 -7.09 0.41 -17.57
C LYS A 75 -6.69 -0.90 -16.89
N ILE A 76 -6.11 -0.83 -15.69
CA ILE A 76 -5.72 -2.01 -14.92
C ILE A 76 -6.96 -2.84 -14.54
N ARG A 77 -8.06 -2.20 -14.10
CA ARG A 77 -9.34 -2.89 -13.83
C ARG A 77 -9.81 -3.69 -15.05
N LYS A 78 -9.83 -3.08 -16.23
CA LYS A 78 -10.24 -3.76 -17.47
C LYS A 78 -9.37 -4.96 -17.81
N ILE A 79 -8.05 -4.83 -17.65
CA ILE A 79 -7.11 -5.95 -17.88
C ILE A 79 -7.41 -7.11 -16.93
N VAL A 80 -7.61 -6.83 -15.64
CA VAL A 80 -7.89 -7.85 -14.63
C VAL A 80 -9.23 -8.55 -14.85
N LEU A 81 -10.27 -7.81 -15.27
CA LEU A 81 -11.58 -8.38 -15.59
C LEU A 81 -11.53 -9.29 -16.83
N ASN A 82 -10.72 -8.93 -17.83
CA ASN A 82 -10.57 -9.71 -19.07
C ASN A 82 -9.70 -10.96 -18.88
N ASP A 83 -8.61 -10.86 -18.12
CA ASP A 83 -7.76 -12.00 -17.79
C ASP A 83 -7.30 -11.97 -16.33
N ARG A 84 -8.00 -12.75 -15.49
CA ARG A 84 -7.68 -12.90 -14.07
C ARG A 84 -6.31 -13.55 -13.82
N LYS A 85 -5.72 -14.20 -14.83
CA LYS A 85 -4.39 -14.84 -14.76
C LYS A 85 -3.28 -13.97 -15.33
N ALA A 86 -3.57 -12.77 -15.80
CA ALA A 86 -2.57 -11.85 -16.35
C ALA A 86 -1.47 -11.60 -15.31
N ARG A 87 -0.24 -12.02 -15.64
CA ARG A 87 0.95 -11.77 -14.81
C ARG A 87 1.46 -10.37 -15.11
N ILE A 88 0.87 -9.38 -14.45
CA ILE A 88 1.33 -8.00 -14.53
C ILE A 88 2.57 -7.84 -13.62
N SER A 89 3.57 -7.07 -14.05
CA SER A 89 4.87 -6.96 -13.39
C SER A 89 4.78 -6.36 -11.97
N LYS A 90 5.78 -6.74 -11.14
CA LYS A 90 5.58 -7.23 -9.78
C LYS A 90 5.61 -6.19 -8.66
N GLU A 91 5.95 -4.93 -8.94
CA GLU A 91 6.35 -4.00 -7.88
C GLU A 91 5.35 -2.86 -7.62
N ARG A 92 4.76 -2.28 -8.67
CA ARG A 92 3.82 -1.15 -8.52
C ARG A 92 2.36 -1.53 -8.76
N VAL A 93 2.11 -2.62 -9.47
CA VAL A 93 0.75 -3.10 -9.74
C VAL A 93 0.19 -3.84 -8.53
N ASP A 94 1.02 -4.52 -7.74
CA ASP A 94 0.59 -5.13 -6.49
C ASP A 94 -0.01 -4.08 -5.53
N PHE A 95 0.63 -2.92 -5.35
CA PHE A 95 0.05 -1.80 -4.57
C PHE A 95 -1.31 -1.36 -5.12
N ILE A 96 -1.46 -1.21 -6.43
CA ILE A 96 -2.72 -0.80 -7.05
C ILE A 96 -3.81 -1.87 -6.88
N LEU A 97 -3.45 -3.14 -7.04
CA LEU A 97 -4.38 -4.27 -6.90
C LEU A 97 -4.89 -4.39 -5.45
N TYR A 98 -4.00 -4.34 -4.46
CA TYR A 98 -4.37 -4.51 -3.06
C TYR A 98 -4.97 -3.23 -2.45
N GLU A 99 -4.33 -2.08 -2.60
CA GLU A 99 -4.71 -0.84 -1.90
C GLU A 99 -5.79 -0.04 -2.63
N LEU A 100 -5.79 -0.01 -3.97
CA LEU A 100 -6.75 0.79 -4.75
C LEU A 100 -7.94 -0.02 -5.28
N LEU A 101 -7.72 -1.31 -5.54
CA LEU A 101 -8.74 -2.20 -6.11
C LEU A 101 -9.27 -3.24 -5.12
N THR A 102 -8.68 -3.34 -3.92
CA THR A 102 -9.07 -4.31 -2.87
C THR A 102 -9.12 -5.76 -3.36
N LEU A 103 -8.31 -6.10 -4.37
CA LEU A 103 -8.29 -7.42 -4.97
C LEU A 103 -7.37 -8.35 -4.18
N THR A 104 -7.90 -9.48 -3.76
CA THR A 104 -7.11 -10.54 -3.10
C THR A 104 -6.64 -11.57 -4.11
N LYS A 105 -5.38 -11.99 -4.01
CA LYS A 105 -4.85 -13.11 -4.80
C LYS A 105 -5.47 -14.42 -4.32
N LEU A 106 -6.20 -15.10 -5.20
CA LEU A 106 -6.68 -16.46 -4.98
C LEU A 106 -5.81 -17.45 -5.78
N CYS A 107 -5.47 -18.58 -5.15
CA CYS A 107 -4.86 -19.70 -5.87
C CYS A 107 -5.93 -20.42 -6.70
N SER A 108 -5.58 -20.81 -7.93
CA SER A 108 -6.45 -21.69 -8.73
C SER A 108 -6.56 -23.06 -8.04
N LYS A 109 -7.76 -23.64 -7.99
CA LYS A 109 -7.96 -25.01 -7.52
C LYS A 109 -7.54 -26.00 -8.60
N TRP A 110 -6.88 -27.09 -8.21
CA TRP A 110 -6.49 -28.14 -9.15
C TRP A 110 -7.74 -28.94 -9.59
N VAL A 111 -7.87 -29.17 -10.89
CA VAL A 111 -8.96 -29.95 -11.47
C VAL A 111 -8.33 -31.19 -12.11
N PRO A 112 -8.67 -32.42 -11.67
CA PRO A 112 -7.96 -33.62 -12.07
C PRO A 112 -7.93 -33.92 -13.57
N ARG A 113 -8.99 -33.57 -14.29
CA ARG A 113 -9.11 -33.76 -15.73
C ARG A 113 -9.97 -32.68 -16.36
N LEU A 114 -9.66 -32.36 -17.62
CA LEU A 114 -10.52 -31.50 -18.44
C LEU A 114 -11.62 -32.35 -19.06
N PHE A 115 -12.87 -32.07 -18.71
CA PHE A 115 -14.03 -32.80 -19.25
C PHE A 115 -14.50 -32.22 -20.59
N THR A 116 -14.92 -33.10 -21.50
CA THR A 116 -15.68 -32.72 -22.71
C THR A 116 -17.07 -32.21 -22.35
N VAL A 117 -17.79 -31.65 -23.32
CA VAL A 117 -19.16 -31.16 -23.10
C VAL A 117 -20.08 -32.32 -22.69
N ASP A 118 -20.01 -33.44 -23.40
CA ASP A 118 -20.86 -34.62 -23.11
C ASP A 118 -20.58 -35.20 -21.72
N GLN A 119 -19.30 -35.28 -21.32
CA GLN A 119 -18.91 -35.75 -19.98
C GLN A 119 -19.39 -34.82 -18.87
N LYS A 120 -19.58 -33.52 -19.14
CA LYS A 120 -20.18 -32.60 -18.16
C LYS A 120 -21.67 -32.84 -18.02
N GLN A 121 -22.35 -33.10 -19.13
CA GLN A 121 -23.79 -33.36 -19.12
C GLN A 121 -24.11 -34.66 -18.38
N GLU A 122 -23.38 -35.73 -18.69
CA GLU A 122 -23.52 -37.03 -17.99
C GLU A 122 -23.36 -36.87 -16.47
N ARG A 123 -22.37 -36.09 -16.02
CA ARG A 123 -22.18 -35.82 -14.59
C ARG A 123 -23.33 -35.04 -13.96
N VAL A 124 -23.97 -34.13 -14.70
CA VAL A 124 -25.15 -33.40 -14.22
C VAL A 124 -26.31 -34.37 -14.09
N ASP A 125 -26.58 -35.17 -15.11
CA ASP A 125 -27.66 -36.15 -15.14
C ASP A 125 -27.53 -37.18 -14.01
N ASP A 126 -26.32 -37.73 -13.81
CA ASP A 126 -26.00 -38.65 -12.72
C ASP A 126 -26.25 -38.00 -11.34
N SER A 127 -25.81 -36.75 -11.17
CA SER A 127 -25.99 -36.00 -9.93
C SER A 127 -27.46 -35.73 -9.63
N GLU A 128 -28.25 -35.38 -10.66
CA GLU A 128 -29.69 -35.17 -10.55
C GLU A 128 -30.42 -36.46 -10.18
N GLN A 129 -30.04 -37.59 -10.79
CA GLN A 129 -30.59 -38.91 -10.47
C GLN A 129 -30.27 -39.30 -9.02
N CYS A 130 -29.01 -39.12 -8.59
CA CYS A 130 -28.61 -39.38 -7.21
C CYS A 130 -29.37 -38.50 -6.22
N LEU A 131 -29.56 -37.22 -6.55
CA LEU A 131 -30.32 -36.28 -5.73
C LEU A 131 -31.81 -36.69 -5.63
N ALA A 132 -32.41 -37.14 -6.73
CA ALA A 132 -33.79 -37.63 -6.75
C ALA A 132 -33.97 -38.88 -5.88
N ILE A 133 -33.02 -39.83 -5.96
CA ILE A 133 -32.99 -41.02 -5.11
C ILE A 133 -32.85 -40.62 -3.63
N PHE A 134 -31.92 -39.72 -3.31
CA PHE A 134 -31.72 -39.23 -1.95
C PHE A 134 -32.98 -38.57 -1.38
N LYS A 135 -33.66 -37.73 -2.17
CA LYS A 135 -34.92 -37.08 -1.77
C LYS A 135 -36.05 -38.08 -1.57
N ARG A 136 -36.16 -39.10 -2.42
CA ARG A 136 -37.17 -40.18 -2.31
C ARG A 136 -36.93 -41.07 -1.09
N ASN A 137 -35.67 -41.28 -0.73
CA ASN A 137 -35.25 -42.09 0.41
C ASN A 137 -34.99 -41.25 1.66
N GLN A 138 -35.48 -40.00 1.75
CA GLN A 138 -35.45 -39.27 3.02
C GLN A 138 -36.18 -40.10 4.07
N PRO A 139 -35.49 -40.60 5.11
CA PRO A 139 -36.14 -41.42 6.11
C PRO A 139 -37.20 -40.57 6.78
N THR A 140 -38.44 -41.06 6.78
CA THR A 140 -39.53 -40.48 7.56
C THR A 140 -39.18 -40.70 9.03
N GLY A 141 -38.41 -39.77 9.59
CA GLY A 141 -37.92 -39.84 10.96
C GLY A 141 -36.66 -40.68 11.14
N MET A 142 -35.71 -40.08 11.87
CA MET A 142 -34.56 -40.72 12.52
C MET A 142 -33.38 -41.04 11.60
N PHE A 143 -32.43 -40.11 11.51
CA PHE A 143 -30.97 -40.33 11.62
C PHE A 143 -30.27 -38.96 11.50
N MET A 144 -30.45 -38.11 12.52
CA MET A 144 -29.49 -37.04 12.83
C MET A 144 -28.63 -37.54 13.99
N SER A 145 -27.58 -38.27 13.67
CA SER A 145 -26.37 -38.31 14.49
C SER A 145 -25.27 -38.94 13.65
N ILE A 146 -24.04 -38.49 13.87
CA ILE A 146 -22.80 -38.83 13.17
C ILE A 146 -22.51 -37.88 12.00
N CYS A 147 -22.09 -36.66 12.33
CA CYS A 147 -21.03 -35.94 11.59
C CYS A 147 -20.44 -34.73 12.36
N ASP A 148 -20.46 -34.73 13.70
CA ASP A 148 -19.75 -33.71 14.52
C ASP A 148 -18.61 -34.34 15.33
N SER A 149 -17.73 -35.12 14.68
CA SER A 149 -16.46 -35.55 15.27
C SER A 149 -15.50 -36.05 14.18
N VAL A 150 -14.90 -35.12 13.43
CA VAL A 150 -13.44 -35.03 13.12
C VAL A 150 -13.13 -33.59 12.72
#